data_AF-A0A1J4X4B5-F1
#
_entry.id   AF-A0A1J4X4B5-F1
#
_cell.length_a   1.000
_cell.length_b   1.000
_cell.length_c   1.000
_cell.angle_alpha   90.00
_cell.angle_beta   90.00
_cell.angle_gamma   90.00
#
_symmetry.space_group_name_H-M   'P 1'
#
loop_
_entity.id
_entity.type
_entity.pdbx_description
1 polymer ?
#
loop_
_entity_poly.entity_id
_entity_poly.type
_entity_poly.pdbx_seq_one_letter_code
_entity_poly.pdbx_strand_id
1 'polypeptide(L)'
;MAQNGILRYTVMIPLERHPQRQHAASYDAEGNIILPASEETLSVQKKINVSESQPIPDKFKEALPEKKKRSSPSWISQLRSHVSTLPLQAKSGANELLAEGARQYRESAEDCASVAQRLKRFFLEVLHETWTFLVQPVWVVRPRKEPKRYSRITLFLLDTVRFGGTFAALFVALFVTLNYQSFWQIIQTRLDPLQEIRTETGVGAGTTAELRDKLLKSPMLTTAGGEDEGNLLSFLPPVGPPENRLIIPKLNLNIPIVVPSYDALLREDWVEVESDIQNALEQGVVHYPGTAKPGQAGNFFVTGHSSYYPWAPGAYKTVFARLHMLSEGDDYWVYYGGDKHRYTVRSTYEVKPSNVDVLDQPADRRLSTLMTCTPVGTTLRRFIVSSEEVDPETGEPLGVGEQPVREMPKYKMEMLPI
;
A
#
# COMPACT_ATOMS: atom_id res chain seq x y z
N MET A 1 21.43 74.32 17.94
CA MET A 1 20.25 74.08 18.80
C MET A 1 19.79 72.65 18.60
N ALA A 2 19.64 71.88 19.70
CA ALA A 2 18.93 70.61 19.90
C ALA A 2 19.25 69.44 18.92
N GLN A 3 20.04 68.43 19.30
CA GLN A 3 19.66 67.26 20.13
C GLN A 3 18.27 66.67 19.80
N ASN A 4 18.27 65.51 19.14
CA ASN A 4 17.23 64.49 19.30
C ASN A 4 17.91 63.11 19.23
N GLY A 5 18.10 62.52 20.41
CA GLY A 5 18.56 61.16 20.57
C GLY A 5 17.42 60.18 20.32
N ILE A 6 17.68 59.14 19.53
CA ILE A 6 16.84 57.96 19.44
C ILE A 6 17.63 56.83 20.09
N LEU A 7 17.24 56.48 21.32
CA LEU A 7 17.71 55.32 22.07
C LEU A 7 17.23 54.05 21.35
N ARG A 8 18.19 53.25 20.88
CA ARG A 8 17.95 51.85 20.49
C ARG A 8 17.92 51.01 21.76
N TYR A 9 16.76 50.47 22.12
CA TYR A 9 16.67 49.43 23.14
C TYR A 9 17.02 48.08 22.50
N THR A 10 18.26 47.64 22.70
CA THR A 10 18.65 46.24 22.54
C THR A 10 18.18 45.49 23.78
N VAL A 11 17.20 44.61 23.64
CA VAL A 11 16.85 43.65 24.70
C VAL A 11 17.97 42.61 24.75
N MET A 12 18.89 42.78 25.70
CA MET A 12 19.85 41.76 26.09
C MET A 12 19.11 40.71 26.94
N ILE A 13 18.83 39.55 26.36
CA ILE A 13 18.39 38.37 27.11
C ILE A 13 19.63 37.81 27.83
N PRO A 14 19.63 37.66 29.16
CA PRO A 14 20.74 37.00 29.84
C PRO A 14 20.74 35.51 29.48
N LEU A 15 21.84 35.03 28.89
CA LEU A 15 22.14 33.61 28.76
C LEU A 15 22.40 33.04 30.16
N GLU A 16 21.37 32.47 30.78
CA GLU A 16 21.56 31.53 31.88
C GLU A 16 22.35 30.32 31.36
N ARG A 17 23.54 30.11 31.92
CA ARG A 17 24.34 28.92 31.66
C ARG A 17 23.60 27.71 32.23
N HIS A 18 23.00 26.91 31.35
CA HIS A 18 22.59 25.55 31.70
C HIS A 18 23.81 24.77 32.22
N PRO A 19 23.69 24.03 33.33
CA PRO A 19 24.75 23.11 33.75
C PRO A 19 24.92 22.06 32.65
N GLN A 20 26.18 21.75 32.30
CA GLN A 20 26.54 20.79 31.26
C GLN A 20 25.76 19.49 31.44
N ARG A 21 24.82 19.22 30.54
CA ARG A 21 24.23 17.90 30.40
C ARG A 21 25.30 17.00 29.76
N GLN A 22 25.87 16.11 30.56
CA GLN A 22 26.71 15.03 30.06
C GLN A 22 25.81 14.03 29.31
N HIS A 23 25.63 14.25 28.02
CA HIS A 23 25.08 13.26 27.10
C HIS A 23 26.25 12.47 26.51
N ALA A 24 26.82 11.56 27.30
CA ALA A 24 27.75 10.57 26.79
C ALA A 24 27.23 9.21 27.23
N ALA A 25 26.76 8.41 26.27
CA ALA A 25 26.54 6.99 26.49
C ALA A 25 27.91 6.34 26.77
N SER A 26 27.98 5.48 27.79
CA SER A 26 29.20 4.74 28.14
C SER A 26 29.06 3.26 27.78
N TYR A 27 30.18 2.58 27.56
CA TYR A 27 30.22 1.15 27.26
C TYR A 27 30.78 0.35 28.45
N ASP A 28 30.26 -0.84 28.72
CA ASP A 28 30.88 -1.80 29.65
C ASP A 28 32.04 -2.58 29.00
N ALA A 29 32.70 -3.45 29.78
CA ALA A 29 33.85 -4.23 29.33
C ALA A 29 33.48 -5.28 28.25
N GLU A 30 32.19 -5.58 28.11
CA GLU A 30 31.61 -6.51 27.14
C GLU A 30 31.03 -5.80 25.90
N GLY A 31 31.06 -4.46 25.87
CA GLY A 31 30.69 -3.64 24.71
C GLY A 31 29.22 -3.21 24.65
N ASN A 32 28.45 -3.38 25.73
CA ASN A 32 27.05 -2.96 25.79
C ASN A 32 26.92 -1.47 26.11
N ILE A 33 25.92 -0.82 25.50
CA ILE A 33 25.62 0.60 25.73
C ILE A 33 24.85 0.76 27.04
N ILE A 34 25.44 1.45 28.01
CA ILE A 34 24.78 1.86 29.25
C ILE A 34 24.24 3.27 29.07
N LEU A 35 22.91 3.39 29.08
CA LEU A 35 22.22 4.68 29.13
C LEU A 35 21.97 5.07 30.60
N PRO A 36 22.09 6.34 30.99
CA PRO A 36 21.73 6.77 32.34
C PRO A 36 20.22 6.57 32.55
N ALA A 37 19.86 5.94 33.67
CA ALA A 37 18.47 5.69 34.04
C ALA A 37 17.68 7.02 34.07
N SER A 38 16.68 7.14 33.20
CA SER A 38 15.68 8.21 33.29
C SER A 38 14.80 7.94 34.51
N GLU A 39 14.71 8.89 35.43
CA GLU A 39 13.81 8.82 36.57
C GLU A 39 12.38 8.46 36.15
N GLU A 40 11.83 7.49 36.87
CA GLU A 40 10.65 6.70 36.56
C GLU A 40 9.32 7.46 36.54
N THR A 41 8.40 6.88 35.78
CA THR A 41 6.95 6.80 36.01
C THR A 41 6.52 6.82 37.48
N LEU A 42 5.62 7.74 37.84
CA LEU A 42 4.75 7.64 39.03
C LEU A 42 3.27 7.63 38.61
N SER A 43 2.70 6.43 38.52
CA SER A 43 1.27 6.18 38.55
C SER A 43 0.77 6.18 40.00
N VAL A 44 -0.18 7.04 40.37
CA VAL A 44 -0.97 6.90 41.62
C VAL A 44 -2.46 7.07 41.32
N GLN A 45 -3.15 5.93 41.20
CA GLN A 45 -4.58 5.85 41.51
C GLN A 45 -4.75 6.03 43.02
N LYS A 46 -5.59 6.98 43.47
CA LYS A 46 -6.09 6.98 44.85
C LYS A 46 -7.60 7.17 44.90
N LYS A 47 -8.26 6.13 45.41
CA LYS A 47 -9.68 5.99 45.73
C LYS A 47 -10.17 7.13 46.63
N ILE A 48 -11.36 7.64 46.32
CA ILE A 48 -12.12 8.57 47.16
C ILE A 48 -12.79 7.74 48.26
N ASN A 49 -12.39 7.95 49.52
CA ASN A 49 -13.13 7.51 50.69
C ASN A 49 -14.05 8.64 51.15
N VAL A 50 -15.35 8.35 51.19
CA VAL A 50 -16.36 9.17 51.86
C VAL A 50 -16.31 8.84 53.35
N SER A 51 -16.14 9.84 54.21
CA SER A 51 -16.34 9.71 55.66
C SER A 51 -17.11 10.93 56.18
N GLU A 52 -18.03 10.63 57.09
CA GLU A 52 -19.14 11.43 57.58
C GLU A 52 -18.77 12.75 58.27
N SER A 53 -19.71 13.68 58.14
CA SER A 53 -19.82 14.95 58.87
C SER A 53 -20.16 14.75 60.34
N GLN A 54 -19.50 15.53 61.22
CA GLN A 54 -19.98 15.87 62.56
C GLN A 54 -19.94 17.40 62.74
N PRO A 55 -20.94 18.03 63.41
CA PRO A 55 -21.08 19.48 63.47
C PRO A 55 -20.37 20.07 64.70
N ILE A 56 -19.89 21.32 64.60
CA ILE A 56 -19.37 22.12 65.73
C ILE A 56 -20.11 23.47 65.77
N PRO A 57 -20.43 24.01 66.96
CA PRO A 57 -21.63 24.80 67.20
C PRO A 57 -21.44 26.32 67.13
N ASP A 58 -22.60 27.00 67.09
CA ASP A 58 -22.79 28.44 67.27
C ASP A 58 -22.11 28.98 68.54
N LYS A 59 -21.20 29.95 68.35
CA LYS A 59 -21.04 31.14 69.22
C LYS A 59 -19.95 32.06 68.66
N PHE A 60 -20.36 33.21 68.15
CA PHE A 60 -20.19 34.52 68.80
C PHE A 60 -20.67 35.62 67.84
N LYS A 61 -21.83 36.19 68.14
CA LYS A 61 -22.23 37.53 67.68
C LYS A 61 -21.55 38.53 68.60
N GLU A 62 -20.80 39.50 68.05
CA GLU A 62 -21.15 40.93 68.14
C GLU A 62 -20.17 41.85 67.40
N ALA A 63 -20.79 42.74 66.60
CA ALA A 63 -20.39 44.06 66.12
C ALA A 63 -18.93 44.34 65.68
N LEU A 64 -18.72 44.43 64.35
CA LEU A 64 -17.64 45.19 63.73
C LEU A 64 -18.14 45.98 62.48
N PRO A 65 -17.59 47.17 62.21
CA PRO A 65 -18.18 48.21 61.36
C PRO A 65 -18.03 47.98 59.85
N GLU A 66 -18.85 48.66 59.06
CA GLU A 66 -18.91 48.63 57.59
C GLU A 66 -17.53 48.73 56.91
N LYS A 67 -17.13 47.66 56.19
CA LYS A 67 -15.98 47.67 55.29
C LYS A 67 -16.43 47.93 53.85
N LYS A 68 -15.92 49.03 53.29
CA LYS A 68 -16.06 49.46 51.88
C LYS A 68 -15.78 48.31 50.90
N LYS A 69 -16.67 48.14 49.92
CA LYS A 69 -16.49 47.26 48.75
C LYS A 69 -15.23 47.67 47.98
N ARG A 70 -14.22 46.78 47.95
CA ARG A 70 -13.12 46.86 46.97
C ARG A 70 -13.52 46.06 45.73
N SER A 71 -13.48 46.72 44.58
CA SER A 71 -13.82 46.20 43.26
C SER A 71 -12.86 45.09 42.81
N SER A 72 -13.40 44.03 42.19
CA SER A 72 -12.59 43.03 41.49
C SER A 72 -11.91 43.66 40.25
N PRO A 73 -10.71 43.19 39.87
CA PRO A 73 -10.04 43.69 38.67
C PRO A 73 -10.84 43.41 37.38
N SER A 74 -10.98 44.44 36.53
CA SER A 74 -11.78 44.48 35.28
C SER A 74 -11.50 43.37 34.26
N TRP A 75 -10.34 42.70 34.32
CA TRP A 75 -9.94 41.71 33.33
C TRP A 75 -10.61 40.33 33.54
N ILE A 76 -11.03 40.01 34.76
CA ILE A 76 -11.68 38.72 35.08
C ILE A 76 -13.15 38.71 34.62
N SER A 77 -13.84 39.85 34.65
CA SER A 77 -15.21 39.96 34.11
C SER A 77 -15.25 39.96 32.58
N GLN A 78 -14.20 40.48 31.92
CA GLN A 78 -14.07 40.49 30.46
C GLN A 78 -13.79 39.08 29.90
N LEU A 79 -12.99 38.27 30.60
CA LEU A 79 -12.77 36.86 30.23
C LEU A 79 -14.04 36.02 30.37
N ARG A 80 -14.82 36.26 31.43
CA ARG A 80 -16.06 35.50 31.68
C ARG A 80 -17.15 35.80 30.64
N SER A 81 -17.20 37.02 30.10
CA SER A 81 -18.15 37.37 29.03
C SER A 81 -17.72 36.84 27.66
N HIS A 82 -16.42 36.68 27.40
CA HIS A 82 -15.91 36.07 26.16
C HIS A 82 -16.05 34.53 26.16
N VAL A 83 -15.87 33.88 27.31
CA VAL A 83 -15.96 32.41 27.40
C VAL A 83 -17.41 31.91 27.34
N SER A 84 -18.38 32.70 27.81
CA SER A 84 -19.79 32.31 27.80
C SER A 84 -20.50 32.48 26.45
N THR A 85 -19.93 33.23 25.50
CA THR A 85 -20.49 33.45 24.15
C THR A 85 -20.00 32.44 23.10
N LEU A 86 -18.89 31.74 23.37
CA LEU A 86 -18.30 30.72 22.49
C LEU A 86 -19.27 29.58 22.10
N PRO A 87 -20.05 28.97 23.01
CA PRO A 87 -20.96 27.87 22.61
C PRO A 87 -22.19 28.34 21.81
N LEU A 88 -22.56 29.63 21.87
CA LEU A 88 -23.71 30.18 21.15
C LEU A 88 -23.34 30.69 19.74
N GLN A 89 -22.13 31.25 19.58
CA GLN A 89 -21.58 31.59 18.26
C GLN A 89 -21.24 30.34 17.44
N ALA A 90 -20.75 29.28 18.08
CA ALA A 90 -20.50 28.00 17.40
C ALA A 90 -21.80 27.33 16.89
N LYS A 91 -22.89 27.38 17.67
CA LYS A 91 -24.20 26.82 17.25
C LYS A 91 -24.90 27.62 16.16
N SER A 92 -24.83 28.95 16.21
CA SER A 92 -25.42 29.80 15.17
C SER A 92 -24.66 29.68 13.84
N GLY A 93 -23.32 29.71 13.89
CA GLY A 93 -22.48 29.47 12.71
C GLY A 93 -22.65 28.07 12.11
N ALA A 94 -22.83 27.03 12.94
CA ALA A 94 -23.11 25.68 12.46
C ALA A 94 -24.49 25.56 11.76
N ASN A 95 -25.53 26.20 12.32
CA ASN A 95 -26.85 26.21 11.69
C ASN A 95 -26.87 27.03 10.39
N GLU A 96 -26.10 28.11 10.34
CA GLU A 96 -25.96 28.95 9.14
C GLU A 96 -25.16 28.23 8.04
N LEU A 97 -24.08 27.53 8.39
CA LEU A 97 -23.34 26.65 7.47
C LEU A 97 -24.18 25.47 6.95
N LEU A 98 -25.00 24.84 7.80
CA LEU A 98 -25.91 23.77 7.37
C LEU A 98 -27.03 24.31 6.49
N ALA A 99 -27.58 25.48 6.79
CA ALA A 99 -28.61 26.12 5.98
C ALA A 99 -28.06 26.58 4.62
N GLU A 100 -26.84 27.13 4.61
CA GLU A 100 -26.15 27.54 3.39
C GLU A 100 -25.75 26.33 2.54
N GLY A 101 -25.22 25.27 3.17
CA GLY A 101 -24.94 24.00 2.50
C GLY A 101 -26.19 23.35 1.91
N ALA A 102 -27.33 23.40 2.62
CA ALA A 102 -28.61 22.92 2.11
C ALA A 102 -29.13 23.73 0.92
N ARG A 103 -28.93 25.06 0.91
CA ARG A 103 -29.28 25.93 -0.24
C ARG A 103 -28.39 25.64 -1.45
N GLN A 104 -27.07 25.55 -1.25
CA GLN A 104 -26.12 25.22 -2.31
C GLN A 104 -26.38 23.84 -2.92
N TYR A 105 -26.76 22.86 -2.11
CA TYR A 105 -27.14 21.53 -2.61
C TYR A 105 -28.43 21.57 -3.44
N ARG A 106 -29.41 22.38 -3.03
CA ARG A 106 -30.66 22.56 -3.76
C ARG A 106 -30.43 23.25 -5.11
N GLU A 107 -29.66 24.33 -5.12
CA GLU A 107 -29.28 25.04 -6.36
C GLU A 107 -28.48 24.13 -7.29
N SER A 108 -27.53 23.35 -6.76
CA SER A 108 -26.78 22.35 -7.54
C SER A 108 -27.68 21.26 -8.13
N ALA A 109 -28.72 20.83 -7.40
CA ALA A 109 -29.68 19.85 -7.89
C ALA A 109 -30.58 20.42 -9.00
N GLU A 110 -31.02 21.67 -8.87
CA GLU A 110 -31.80 22.38 -9.89
C GLU A 110 -30.96 22.65 -11.15
N ASP A 111 -29.68 23.01 -10.99
CA ASP A 111 -28.71 23.16 -12.07
C ASP A 111 -28.46 21.83 -12.79
N CYS A 112 -28.27 20.75 -12.04
CA CYS A 112 -28.09 19.41 -12.59
C CYS A 112 -29.31 18.95 -13.42
N ALA A 113 -30.52 19.23 -12.93
CA ALA A 113 -31.75 18.94 -13.68
C ALA A 113 -31.81 19.72 -15.00
N SER A 114 -31.39 20.99 -14.99
CA SER A 114 -31.33 21.83 -16.19
C SER A 114 -30.29 21.34 -17.20
N VAL A 115 -29.12 20.87 -16.72
CA VAL A 115 -28.06 20.28 -17.54
C VAL A 115 -28.53 18.95 -18.15
N ALA A 116 -29.17 18.09 -17.37
CA ALA A 116 -29.75 16.84 -17.84
C ALA A 116 -30.79 17.07 -18.96
N GLN A 117 -31.64 18.10 -18.83
CA GLN A 117 -32.60 18.47 -19.86
C GLN A 117 -31.94 19.00 -21.14
N ARG A 118 -30.85 19.76 -21.03
CA ARG A 118 -30.07 20.23 -22.19
C ARG A 118 -29.38 19.07 -22.90
N LEU A 119 -28.77 18.15 -22.14
CA LEU A 119 -28.17 16.94 -22.68
C LEU A 119 -29.21 16.09 -23.41
N LYS A 120 -30.39 15.87 -22.81
CA LYS A 120 -31.48 15.12 -23.45
C LYS A 120 -31.89 15.75 -24.79
N ARG A 121 -32.05 17.07 -24.85
CA ARG A 121 -32.40 17.77 -26.11
C ARG A 121 -31.30 17.61 -27.17
N PHE A 122 -30.05 17.85 -26.79
CA PHE A 122 -28.90 17.65 -27.66
C PHE A 122 -28.82 16.22 -28.20
N PHE A 123 -28.99 15.21 -27.34
CA PHE A 123 -29.01 13.81 -27.77
C PHE A 123 -30.14 13.50 -28.74
N LEU A 124 -31.34 14.04 -28.52
CA LEU A 124 -32.47 13.84 -29.42
C LEU A 124 -32.24 14.52 -30.79
N GLU A 125 -31.65 15.72 -30.81
CA GLU A 125 -31.28 16.43 -32.03
C GLU A 125 -30.21 15.65 -32.81
N VAL A 126 -29.12 15.26 -32.17
CA VAL A 126 -28.06 14.44 -32.77
C VAL A 126 -28.62 13.12 -33.28
N LEU A 127 -29.49 12.46 -32.50
CA LEU A 127 -30.12 11.21 -32.92
C LEU A 127 -31.01 11.41 -34.15
N HIS A 128 -31.75 12.52 -34.22
CA HIS A 128 -32.60 12.84 -35.36
C HIS A 128 -31.77 13.14 -36.62
N GLU A 129 -30.72 13.97 -36.50
CA GLU A 129 -29.82 14.27 -37.61
C GLU A 129 -29.09 13.02 -38.12
N THR A 130 -28.57 12.20 -37.21
CA THR A 130 -27.91 10.95 -37.59
C THR A 130 -28.89 9.96 -38.20
N TRP A 131 -30.11 9.84 -37.68
CA TRP A 131 -31.14 8.98 -38.24
C TRP A 131 -31.55 9.40 -39.65
N THR A 132 -31.79 10.70 -39.87
CA THR A 132 -32.15 11.22 -41.19
C THR A 132 -31.03 10.96 -42.19
N PHE A 133 -29.77 11.17 -41.81
CA PHE A 133 -28.60 10.84 -42.63
C PHE A 133 -28.49 9.35 -42.95
N LEU A 134 -28.67 8.45 -41.98
CA LEU A 134 -28.54 7.01 -42.15
C LEU A 134 -29.62 6.40 -43.06
N VAL A 135 -30.82 6.98 -43.08
CA VAL A 135 -31.95 6.54 -43.91
C VAL A 135 -31.90 7.13 -45.33
N GLN A 136 -30.99 8.08 -45.61
CA GLN A 136 -30.86 8.66 -46.95
C GLN A 136 -30.63 7.58 -48.02
N PRO A 137 -31.35 7.67 -49.16
CA PRO A 137 -31.18 6.72 -50.25
C PRO A 137 -29.88 6.98 -51.00
N VAL A 138 -29.14 5.90 -51.27
CA VAL A 138 -27.92 5.89 -52.06
C VAL A 138 -28.08 4.89 -53.20
N TRP A 139 -27.68 5.32 -54.40
CA TRP A 139 -27.71 4.50 -55.60
C TRP A 139 -26.35 3.85 -55.81
N VAL A 140 -26.31 2.52 -55.86
CA VAL A 140 -25.07 1.78 -56.12
C VAL A 140 -25.11 1.29 -57.56
N VAL A 141 -24.24 1.86 -58.39
CA VAL A 141 -24.03 1.42 -59.77
C VAL A 141 -22.97 0.33 -59.78
N ARG A 142 -23.29 -0.84 -60.34
CA ARG A 142 -22.31 -1.93 -60.52
C ARG A 142 -22.12 -2.18 -62.02
N PRO A 143 -20.90 -2.53 -62.47
CA PRO A 143 -20.67 -2.87 -63.87
C PRO A 143 -21.61 -4.01 -64.31
N ARG A 144 -22.29 -3.82 -65.45
CA ARG A 144 -23.20 -4.80 -66.07
C ARG A 144 -24.44 -5.19 -65.24
N LYS A 145 -24.89 -4.35 -64.29
CA LYS A 145 -26.15 -4.56 -63.54
C LYS A 145 -26.93 -3.25 -63.40
N GLU A 146 -28.25 -3.36 -63.32
CA GLU A 146 -29.11 -2.20 -63.06
C GLU A 146 -28.83 -1.59 -61.67
N PRO A 147 -28.88 -0.25 -61.57
CA PRO A 147 -28.60 0.45 -60.32
C PRO A 147 -29.67 0.11 -59.27
N LYS A 148 -29.23 -0.35 -58.10
CA LYS A 148 -30.11 -0.68 -56.97
C LYS A 148 -30.03 0.40 -55.91
N ARG A 149 -31.20 0.74 -55.35
CA ARG A 149 -31.35 1.71 -54.27
C ARG A 149 -31.20 1.02 -52.92
N TYR A 150 -30.29 1.52 -52.10
CA TYR A 150 -30.09 1.10 -50.71
C TYR A 150 -30.17 2.32 -49.79
N SER A 151 -30.46 2.13 -48.50
CA SER A 151 -30.19 3.15 -47.50
C SER A 151 -28.73 3.06 -47.05
N ARG A 152 -28.15 4.15 -46.52
CA ARG A 152 -26.76 4.15 -46.02
C ARG A 152 -26.56 3.11 -44.93
N ILE A 153 -27.55 2.91 -44.06
CA ILE A 153 -27.50 1.89 -43.01
C ILE A 153 -27.45 0.47 -43.59
N THR A 154 -28.25 0.16 -44.62
CA THR A 154 -28.22 -1.16 -45.26
C THR A 154 -26.88 -1.39 -45.95
N LEU A 155 -26.33 -0.38 -46.60
CA LEU A 155 -25.03 -0.46 -47.26
C LEU A 155 -23.90 -0.67 -46.24
N PHE A 156 -23.91 0.07 -45.13
CA PHE A 156 -22.96 -0.07 -44.03
C PHE A 156 -23.02 -1.47 -43.39
N LEU A 157 -24.22 -2.01 -43.14
CA LEU A 157 -24.38 -3.36 -42.60
C LEU A 157 -23.85 -4.42 -43.56
N LEU A 158 -24.13 -4.28 -44.85
CA LEU A 158 -23.66 -5.22 -45.88
C LEU A 158 -22.13 -5.19 -46.00
N ASP A 159 -21.52 -4.00 -45.94
CA ASP A 159 -20.06 -3.89 -45.87
C ASP A 159 -19.50 -4.44 -44.56
N THR A 160 -20.13 -4.19 -43.41
CA THR A 160 -19.69 -4.74 -42.11
C THR A 160 -19.71 -6.26 -42.10
N VAL A 161 -20.76 -6.88 -42.66
CA VAL A 161 -20.84 -8.34 -42.80
C VAL A 161 -19.77 -8.86 -43.77
N ARG A 162 -19.53 -8.16 -44.90
CA ARG A 162 -18.52 -8.55 -45.88
C ARG A 162 -17.11 -8.49 -45.29
N PHE A 163 -16.75 -7.37 -44.65
CA PHE A 163 -15.45 -7.16 -44.02
C PHE A 163 -15.27 -8.05 -42.78
N GLY A 164 -16.28 -8.11 -41.90
CA GLY A 164 -16.28 -8.97 -40.72
C GLY A 164 -16.18 -10.44 -41.09
N GLY A 165 -16.86 -10.88 -42.15
CA GLY A 165 -16.77 -12.24 -42.68
C GLY A 165 -15.37 -12.58 -43.20
N THR A 166 -14.73 -11.67 -43.96
CA THR A 166 -13.34 -11.87 -44.40
C THR A 166 -12.36 -11.92 -43.24
N PHE A 167 -12.54 -11.07 -42.23
CA PHE A 167 -11.72 -11.06 -41.02
C PHE A 167 -11.90 -12.36 -40.23
N ALA A 168 -13.13 -12.81 -40.02
CA ALA A 168 -13.43 -14.06 -39.32
C ALA A 168 -12.84 -15.27 -40.06
N ALA A 169 -12.93 -15.31 -41.39
CA ALA A 169 -12.33 -16.38 -42.19
C ALA A 169 -10.79 -16.42 -42.05
N LEU A 170 -10.13 -15.25 -42.13
CA LEU A 170 -8.68 -15.14 -41.90
C LEU A 170 -8.30 -15.53 -40.48
N PHE A 171 -9.08 -15.12 -39.49
CA PHE A 171 -8.87 -15.47 -38.09
C PHE A 171 -8.98 -16.99 -37.88
N VAL A 172 -10.03 -17.63 -38.41
CA VAL A 172 -10.20 -19.08 -38.32
C VAL A 172 -9.05 -19.81 -39.02
N ALA A 173 -8.65 -19.36 -40.21
CA ALA A 173 -7.51 -19.94 -40.93
C ALA A 173 -6.22 -19.84 -40.11
N LEU A 174 -5.89 -18.64 -39.61
CA LEU A 174 -4.71 -18.40 -38.79
C LEU A 174 -4.76 -19.20 -37.48
N PHE A 175 -5.92 -19.25 -36.83
CA PHE A 175 -6.13 -19.97 -35.58
C PHE A 175 -5.90 -21.48 -35.78
N VAL A 176 -6.44 -22.06 -36.85
CA VAL A 176 -6.20 -23.47 -37.20
C VAL A 176 -4.73 -23.70 -37.55
N THR A 177 -4.07 -22.80 -38.27
CA THR A 177 -2.65 -22.94 -38.62
C THR A 177 -1.74 -22.88 -37.39
N LEU A 178 -1.94 -21.89 -36.50
CA LEU A 178 -1.12 -21.73 -35.29
C LEU A 178 -1.32 -22.87 -34.29
N ASN A 179 -2.54 -23.44 -34.24
CA ASN A 179 -2.89 -24.53 -33.33
C ASN A 179 -2.99 -25.89 -34.04
N TYR A 180 -2.38 -26.05 -35.22
CA TYR A 180 -2.53 -27.25 -36.06
C TYR A 180 -2.11 -28.52 -35.32
N GLN A 181 -1.07 -28.46 -34.47
CA GLN A 181 -0.61 -29.61 -33.69
C GLN A 181 -1.70 -30.17 -32.76
N SER A 182 -2.40 -29.31 -32.04
CA SER A 182 -3.49 -29.72 -31.13
C SER A 182 -4.67 -30.29 -31.90
N PHE A 183 -5.03 -29.70 -33.05
CA PHE A 183 -6.11 -30.23 -33.88
C PHE A 183 -5.77 -31.60 -34.48
N TRP A 184 -4.52 -31.82 -34.89
CA TRP A 184 -4.10 -33.10 -35.45
C TRP A 184 -4.12 -34.22 -34.41
N GLN A 185 -3.73 -33.94 -33.17
CA GLN A 185 -3.80 -34.89 -32.06
C GLN A 185 -5.25 -35.29 -31.73
N ILE A 186 -6.19 -34.34 -31.75
CA ILE A 186 -7.62 -34.61 -31.51
C ILE A 186 -8.23 -35.44 -32.66
N ILE A 187 -7.78 -35.21 -33.89
CA ILE A 187 -8.26 -35.98 -35.06
C ILE A 187 -7.71 -37.40 -35.04
N GLN A 188 -6.42 -37.59 -34.69
CA GLN A 188 -5.81 -38.91 -34.59
C GLN A 188 -6.45 -39.77 -33.50
N THR A 189 -6.74 -39.20 -32.33
CA THR A 189 -7.44 -39.92 -31.23
C THR A 189 -8.85 -40.37 -31.60
N ARG A 190 -9.50 -39.68 -32.55
CA ARG A 190 -10.84 -40.05 -33.07
C ARG A 190 -10.80 -41.10 -34.18
N LEU A 191 -9.72 -41.16 -34.97
CA LEU A 191 -9.61 -42.03 -36.14
C LEU A 191 -8.95 -43.38 -35.84
N ASP A 192 -8.03 -43.46 -34.88
CA ASP A 192 -7.37 -44.70 -34.46
C ASP A 192 -7.30 -44.81 -32.92
N PRO A 193 -8.43 -45.10 -32.24
CA PRO A 193 -8.46 -45.27 -30.78
C PRO A 193 -7.66 -46.50 -30.29
N LEU A 194 -7.09 -47.30 -31.20
CA LEU A 194 -6.41 -48.57 -30.90
C LEU A 194 -4.88 -48.46 -30.74
N GLN A 195 -4.27 -47.30 -31.01
CA GLN A 195 -2.83 -47.11 -30.77
C GLN A 195 -2.50 -46.66 -29.34
N GLU A 196 -3.45 -46.10 -28.61
CA GLU A 196 -3.24 -45.62 -27.23
C GLU A 196 -3.19 -46.78 -26.21
N ILE A 197 -3.88 -47.89 -26.47
CA ILE A 197 -3.81 -49.11 -25.64
C ILE A 197 -2.42 -49.77 -25.68
N ARG A 198 -1.60 -49.51 -26.73
CA ARG A 198 -0.23 -50.05 -26.82
C ARG A 198 0.86 -49.09 -26.36
N THR A 199 0.55 -47.82 -26.14
CA THR A 199 1.57 -46.80 -25.80
C THR A 199 1.54 -46.38 -24.32
N GLU A 200 0.46 -46.62 -23.58
CA GLU A 200 0.45 -46.38 -22.12
C GLU A 200 1.38 -47.31 -21.32
N THR A 201 1.83 -48.44 -21.88
CA THR A 201 2.81 -49.32 -21.21
C THR A 201 4.27 -49.00 -21.53
N GLY A 202 4.56 -48.07 -22.47
CA GLY A 202 5.89 -47.96 -23.08
C GLY A 202 6.66 -46.65 -22.88
N VAL A 203 6.02 -45.51 -22.60
CA VAL A 203 6.67 -44.19 -22.71
C VAL A 203 6.90 -43.49 -21.36
N GLY A 204 6.35 -44.01 -20.26
CA GLY A 204 6.50 -43.42 -18.91
C GLY A 204 7.81 -43.73 -18.18
N ALA A 205 8.64 -44.67 -18.66
CA ALA A 205 9.80 -45.16 -17.93
C ALA A 205 11.15 -44.56 -18.35
N GLY A 206 11.29 -44.10 -19.60
CA GLY A 206 12.58 -43.62 -20.12
C GLY A 206 12.90 -42.17 -19.77
N THR A 207 11.94 -41.27 -19.93
CA THR A 207 12.12 -39.83 -19.68
C THR A 207 12.17 -39.51 -18.20
N THR A 208 11.41 -40.22 -17.37
CA THR A 208 11.45 -40.10 -15.91
C THR A 208 12.76 -40.59 -15.32
N ALA A 209 13.39 -41.62 -15.90
CA ALA A 209 14.70 -42.12 -15.46
C ALA A 209 15.84 -41.15 -15.81
N GLU A 210 15.87 -40.60 -17.03
CA GLU A 210 16.87 -39.59 -17.41
C GLU A 210 16.68 -38.24 -16.70
N LEU A 211 15.43 -37.79 -16.51
CA LEU A 211 15.14 -36.60 -15.71
C LEU A 211 15.50 -36.83 -14.24
N ARG A 212 15.26 -38.02 -13.70
CA ARG A 212 15.63 -38.39 -12.33
C ARG A 212 17.15 -38.49 -12.17
N ASP A 213 17.88 -39.06 -13.12
CA ASP A 213 19.35 -39.12 -13.09
C ASP A 213 19.98 -37.73 -13.27
N LYS A 214 19.38 -36.86 -14.08
CA LYS A 214 19.80 -35.45 -14.20
C LYS A 214 19.45 -34.61 -12.97
N LEU A 215 18.30 -34.85 -12.33
CA LEU A 215 17.89 -34.22 -11.07
C LEU A 215 18.76 -34.67 -9.88
N LEU A 216 19.21 -35.93 -9.88
CA LEU A 216 20.12 -36.47 -8.88
C LEU A 216 21.57 -35.98 -9.06
N LYS A 217 21.98 -35.65 -10.29
CA LYS A 217 23.33 -35.14 -10.61
C LYS A 217 23.44 -33.62 -10.59
N SER A 218 22.33 -32.89 -10.69
CA SER A 218 22.31 -31.46 -10.41
C SER A 218 22.40 -31.24 -8.89
N PRO A 219 23.33 -30.40 -8.39
CA PRO A 219 23.29 -29.99 -6.99
C PRO A 219 21.96 -29.27 -6.77
N MET A 220 21.01 -29.98 -6.14
CA MET A 220 19.73 -29.42 -5.79
C MET A 220 19.96 -28.20 -4.89
N LEU A 221 19.35 -27.07 -5.26
CA LEU A 221 19.05 -25.99 -4.34
C LEU A 221 17.98 -26.51 -3.36
N THR A 222 18.37 -27.41 -2.46
CA THR A 222 17.50 -27.97 -1.44
C THR A 222 17.05 -26.84 -0.53
N THR A 223 15.78 -26.49 -0.68
CA THR A 223 15.02 -25.71 0.30
C THR A 223 15.03 -26.50 1.61
N ALA A 224 15.31 -25.81 2.71
CA ALA A 224 15.42 -26.35 4.06
C ALA A 224 14.28 -27.31 4.43
N GLY A 225 14.64 -28.45 5.04
CA GLY A 225 13.67 -29.35 5.68
C GLY A 225 13.75 -30.84 5.32
N GLY A 226 14.92 -31.36 4.91
CA GLY A 226 15.14 -32.80 4.79
C GLY A 226 15.91 -33.32 6.00
N GLU A 227 15.23 -34.04 6.88
CA GLU A 227 15.83 -34.87 7.93
C GLU A 227 16.64 -36.01 7.28
N ASP A 228 17.91 -35.76 6.99
CA ASP A 228 18.85 -36.83 6.64
C ASP A 228 20.17 -36.58 7.39
N GLU A 229 20.50 -37.50 8.29
CA GLU A 229 21.69 -37.49 9.11
C GLU A 229 22.95 -37.50 8.23
N GLY A 230 23.75 -36.42 8.28
CA GLY A 230 25.12 -36.42 7.76
C GLY A 230 25.43 -35.44 6.62
N ASN A 231 24.50 -34.58 6.21
CA ASN A 231 24.81 -33.60 5.17
C ASN A 231 25.51 -32.35 5.75
N LEU A 232 26.79 -32.09 5.40
CA LEU A 232 27.52 -30.86 5.76
C LEU A 232 26.71 -29.57 5.44
N LEU A 233 25.80 -29.64 4.47
CA LEU A 233 24.89 -28.56 4.08
C LEU A 233 23.80 -28.25 5.13
N SER A 234 23.40 -29.19 5.98
CA SER A 234 22.44 -28.93 7.08
C SER A 234 23.07 -28.21 8.26
N PHE A 235 24.41 -28.10 8.28
CA PHE A 235 25.17 -27.33 9.28
C PHE A 235 25.41 -25.87 8.85
N LEU A 236 25.10 -25.52 7.60
CA LEU A 236 25.10 -24.14 7.17
C LEU A 236 23.81 -23.47 7.63
N PRO A 237 23.85 -22.21 8.11
CA PRO A 237 22.63 -21.46 8.37
C PRO A 237 21.77 -21.46 7.10
N PRO A 238 20.43 -21.46 7.21
CA PRO A 238 19.56 -21.38 6.05
C PRO A 238 19.87 -20.07 5.32
N VAL A 239 20.69 -20.15 4.28
CA VAL A 239 20.96 -19.01 3.41
C VAL A 239 19.74 -18.84 2.52
N GLY A 240 19.09 -17.68 2.63
CA GLY A 240 18.02 -17.32 1.72
C GLY A 240 18.50 -17.32 0.25
N PRO A 241 17.58 -17.27 -0.72
CA PRO A 241 17.96 -17.02 -2.11
C PRO A 241 18.87 -15.78 -2.18
N PRO A 242 19.87 -15.78 -3.09
CA PRO A 242 20.82 -14.67 -3.21
C PRO A 242 20.14 -13.35 -3.63
N GLU A 243 18.92 -13.43 -4.14
CA GLU A 243 18.12 -12.29 -4.56
C GLU A 243 17.10 -11.89 -3.48
N ASN A 244 16.85 -10.59 -3.36
CA ASN A 244 15.81 -10.08 -2.48
C ASN A 244 14.42 -10.41 -3.06
N ARG A 245 13.52 -10.98 -2.25
CA ARG A 245 12.21 -11.47 -2.73
C ARG A 245 11.10 -11.20 -1.73
N LEU A 246 9.92 -10.89 -2.25
CA LEU A 246 8.65 -10.81 -1.53
C LEU A 246 7.78 -12.02 -1.88
N ILE A 247 7.37 -12.79 -0.87
CA ILE A 247 6.53 -13.96 -1.02
C ILE A 247 5.23 -13.75 -0.24
N ILE A 248 4.11 -13.79 -0.95
CA ILE A 248 2.78 -13.65 -0.38
C ILE A 248 2.00 -14.94 -0.66
N PRO A 249 2.02 -15.94 0.25
CA PRO A 249 1.46 -17.27 0.01
C PRO A 249 -0.01 -17.24 -0.38
N LYS A 250 -0.85 -16.46 0.32
CA LYS A 250 -2.29 -16.34 0.05
C LYS A 250 -2.62 -15.88 -1.38
N LEU A 251 -1.72 -15.10 -1.99
CA LEU A 251 -1.88 -14.59 -3.34
C LEU A 251 -1.13 -15.44 -4.39
N ASN A 252 -0.38 -16.46 -3.96
CA ASN A 252 0.54 -17.24 -4.78
C ASN A 252 1.57 -16.37 -5.50
N LEU A 253 2.16 -15.42 -4.77
CA LEU A 253 3.16 -14.48 -5.31
C LEU A 253 4.56 -14.80 -4.77
N ASN A 254 5.54 -14.77 -5.68
CA ASN A 254 6.96 -14.87 -5.38
C ASN A 254 7.75 -13.94 -6.31
N ILE A 255 8.05 -12.73 -5.84
CA ILE A 255 8.41 -11.58 -6.67
C ILE A 255 9.78 -11.03 -6.26
N PRO A 256 10.65 -10.62 -7.19
CA PRO A 256 11.89 -9.90 -6.84
C PRO A 256 11.59 -8.53 -6.24
N ILE A 257 12.40 -8.13 -5.25
CA ILE A 257 12.40 -6.78 -4.67
C ILE A 257 13.56 -6.00 -5.30
N VAL A 258 13.21 -4.96 -6.04
CA VAL A 258 14.14 -4.06 -6.71
C VAL A 258 14.38 -2.84 -5.82
N VAL A 259 15.65 -2.46 -5.67
CA VAL A 259 16.06 -1.29 -4.90
C VAL A 259 16.66 -0.27 -5.89
N PRO A 260 15.96 0.83 -6.22
CA PRO A 260 16.49 1.85 -7.11
C PRO A 260 17.62 2.64 -6.43
N SER A 261 18.35 3.44 -7.21
CA SER A 261 19.44 4.26 -6.66
C SER A 261 18.90 5.30 -5.68
N TYR A 262 19.69 5.60 -4.65
CA TYR A 262 19.40 6.67 -3.68
C TYR A 262 19.92 8.03 -4.16
N ASP A 263 20.70 8.07 -5.24
CA ASP A 263 21.40 9.28 -5.68
C ASP A 263 20.46 10.43 -6.02
N ALA A 264 19.36 10.13 -6.73
CA ALA A 264 18.34 11.11 -7.08
C ALA A 264 17.62 11.65 -5.83
N LEU A 265 17.33 10.77 -4.86
CA LEU A 265 16.70 11.15 -3.60
C LEU A 265 17.62 12.08 -2.79
N LEU A 266 18.92 11.77 -2.71
CA LEU A 266 19.89 12.58 -1.99
C LEU A 266 20.10 13.96 -2.62
N ARG A 267 19.87 14.10 -3.93
CA ARG A 267 19.89 15.38 -4.64
C ARG A 267 18.55 16.12 -4.62
N GLU A 268 17.53 15.54 -3.99
CA GLU A 268 16.15 16.05 -3.99
C GLU A 268 15.57 16.21 -5.42
N ASP A 269 16.03 15.41 -6.39
CA ASP A 269 15.50 15.38 -7.74
C ASP A 269 14.28 14.45 -7.81
N TRP A 270 13.11 14.98 -7.49
CA TRP A 270 11.87 14.22 -7.45
C TRP A 270 11.43 13.66 -8.81
N VAL A 271 11.86 14.28 -9.92
CA VAL A 271 11.52 13.81 -11.27
C VAL A 271 12.33 12.56 -11.59
N GLU A 272 13.62 12.57 -11.27
CA GLU A 272 14.49 11.41 -11.45
C GLU A 272 14.12 10.27 -10.48
N VAL A 273 13.77 10.57 -9.23
CA VAL A 273 13.28 9.56 -8.27
C VAL A 273 12.05 8.84 -8.80
N GLU A 274 11.06 9.57 -9.32
CA GLU A 274 9.86 8.96 -9.89
C GLU A 274 10.23 8.09 -11.10
N SER A 275 11.09 8.58 -11.99
CA SER A 275 11.55 7.81 -13.15
C SER A 275 12.25 6.50 -12.73
N ASP A 276 13.13 6.56 -11.73
CA ASP A 276 13.86 5.40 -11.22
C ASP A 276 12.90 4.36 -10.61
N ILE A 277 11.89 4.81 -9.85
CA ILE A 277 10.86 3.93 -9.30
C ILE A 277 10.03 3.29 -10.42
N GLN A 278 9.59 4.05 -11.43
CA GLN A 278 8.83 3.50 -12.56
C GLN A 278 9.63 2.45 -13.33
N ASN A 279 10.92 2.72 -13.59
CA ASN A 279 11.80 1.77 -14.25
C ASN A 279 11.99 0.49 -13.41
N ALA A 280 12.15 0.62 -12.10
CA ALA A 280 12.32 -0.50 -11.18
C ALA A 280 11.05 -1.36 -11.08
N LEU A 281 9.86 -0.75 -11.16
CA LEU A 281 8.57 -1.45 -11.16
C LEU A 281 8.36 -2.37 -12.38
N GLU A 282 9.10 -2.17 -13.47
CA GLU A 282 9.07 -3.08 -14.62
C GLU A 282 9.70 -4.45 -14.30
N GLN A 283 10.58 -4.50 -13.30
CA GLN A 283 11.41 -5.64 -12.94
C GLN A 283 10.96 -6.34 -11.66
N GLY A 284 10.02 -5.78 -10.89
CA GLY A 284 9.53 -6.38 -9.66
C GLY A 284 8.69 -5.43 -8.82
N VAL A 285 8.67 -5.69 -7.51
CA VAL A 285 8.18 -4.72 -6.53
C VAL A 285 9.34 -3.87 -6.04
N VAL A 286 9.09 -2.61 -5.71
CA VAL A 286 10.13 -1.65 -5.39
C VAL A 286 10.17 -1.38 -3.90
N HIS A 287 11.34 -1.56 -3.29
CA HIS A 287 11.63 -1.01 -1.96
C HIS A 287 11.82 0.50 -2.11
N TYR A 288 10.95 1.27 -1.47
CA TYR A 288 10.93 2.72 -1.63
C TYR A 288 12.20 3.34 -1.01
N PRO A 289 12.97 4.13 -1.78
CA PRO A 289 14.19 4.76 -1.29
C PRO A 289 13.97 5.59 -0.02
N GLY A 290 14.90 5.49 0.92
CA GLY A 290 14.86 6.22 2.20
C GLY A 290 14.02 5.58 3.30
N THR A 291 13.36 4.45 3.03
CA THR A 291 12.61 3.70 4.06
C THR A 291 13.45 2.60 4.70
N ALA A 292 13.08 2.18 5.92
CA ALA A 292 13.80 1.15 6.67
C ALA A 292 13.99 -0.13 5.84
N LYS A 293 15.09 -0.84 6.05
CA LYS A 293 15.27 -2.20 5.50
C LYS A 293 14.58 -3.22 6.41
N PRO A 294 14.27 -4.43 5.92
CA PRO A 294 13.75 -5.49 6.76
C PRO A 294 14.65 -5.73 7.98
N GLY A 295 14.05 -5.84 9.17
CA GLY A 295 14.77 -5.98 10.43
C GLY A 295 15.24 -4.70 11.09
N GLN A 296 15.13 -3.54 10.44
CA GLN A 296 15.48 -2.24 11.02
C GLN A 296 14.27 -1.59 11.69
N ALA A 297 14.54 -0.71 12.67
CA ALA A 297 13.51 0.19 13.18
C ALA A 297 12.98 1.10 12.07
N GLY A 298 11.67 1.26 12.00
CA GLY A 298 10.99 2.03 10.96
C GLY A 298 9.99 1.19 10.19
N ASN A 299 9.65 1.68 8.99
CA ASN A 299 8.66 1.08 8.12
C ASN A 299 9.32 0.68 6.80
N PHE A 300 9.47 -0.63 6.58
CA PHE A 300 9.91 -1.18 5.30
C PHE A 300 8.79 -1.02 4.27
N PHE A 301 8.96 -0.05 3.35
CA PHE A 301 7.90 0.30 2.42
C PHE A 301 8.16 -0.30 1.03
N VAL A 302 7.19 -1.04 0.52
CA VAL A 302 7.25 -1.67 -0.79
C VAL A 302 6.05 -1.27 -1.64
N THR A 303 6.30 -0.91 -2.90
CA THR A 303 5.26 -0.61 -3.87
C THR A 303 5.30 -1.51 -5.10
N GLY A 304 4.13 -1.76 -5.68
CA GLY A 304 3.96 -2.56 -6.89
C GLY A 304 2.75 -2.13 -7.69
N HIS A 305 2.75 -2.40 -9.00
CA HIS A 305 1.61 -2.08 -9.87
C HIS A 305 0.40 -2.97 -9.59
N SER A 306 -0.80 -2.37 -9.49
CA SER A 306 -2.07 -3.11 -9.46
C SER A 306 -2.55 -3.48 -10.86
N SER A 307 -2.23 -2.65 -11.84
CA SER A 307 -2.49 -2.88 -13.25
C SER A 307 -1.80 -1.79 -14.05
N TYR A 308 -1.31 -2.14 -15.23
CA TYR A 308 -0.84 -1.16 -16.20
C TYR A 308 -1.35 -1.52 -17.59
N TYR A 309 -1.18 -0.61 -18.56
CA TYR A 309 -1.65 -0.85 -19.91
C TYR A 309 -1.09 -2.15 -20.49
N PRO A 310 -1.88 -2.99 -21.19
CA PRO A 310 -1.39 -4.25 -21.75
C PRO A 310 -0.13 -4.09 -22.61
N TRP A 311 -0.03 -2.98 -23.35
CA TRP A 311 1.05 -2.65 -24.27
C TRP A 311 2.31 -2.05 -23.63
N ALA A 312 2.30 -1.77 -22.32
CA ALA A 312 3.48 -1.27 -21.64
C ALA A 312 4.60 -2.34 -21.56
N PRO A 313 5.84 -1.99 -21.25
CA PRO A 313 6.89 -2.97 -20.90
C PRO A 313 6.70 -3.57 -19.49
N GLY A 314 7.45 -4.61 -19.15
CA GLY A 314 7.49 -5.20 -17.80
C GLY A 314 6.60 -6.43 -17.56
N ALA A 315 7.13 -7.40 -16.80
CA ALA A 315 6.40 -8.63 -16.44
C ALA A 315 5.50 -8.45 -15.20
N TYR A 316 5.68 -7.36 -14.44
CA TYR A 316 5.08 -7.16 -13.11
C TYR A 316 3.94 -6.11 -13.09
N LYS A 317 3.37 -5.79 -14.25
CA LYS A 317 2.31 -4.77 -14.41
C LYS A 317 1.07 -4.98 -13.56
N THR A 318 0.78 -6.21 -13.15
CA THR A 318 -0.40 -6.58 -12.36
C THR A 318 -0.02 -7.27 -11.06
N VAL A 319 1.24 -7.12 -10.61
CA VAL A 319 1.80 -7.90 -9.50
C VAL A 319 0.99 -7.77 -8.21
N PHE A 320 0.48 -6.57 -7.92
CA PHE A 320 -0.34 -6.25 -6.76
C PHE A 320 -1.82 -6.06 -7.10
N ALA A 321 -2.30 -6.53 -8.25
CA ALA A 321 -3.72 -6.46 -8.62
C ALA A 321 -4.65 -7.05 -7.55
N ARG A 322 -4.17 -8.08 -6.87
CA ARG A 322 -4.90 -8.85 -5.84
C ARG A 322 -4.49 -8.50 -4.42
N LEU A 323 -3.74 -7.42 -4.20
CA LEU A 323 -3.27 -7.03 -2.86
C LEU A 323 -4.43 -6.80 -1.88
N HIS A 324 -5.57 -6.32 -2.38
CA HIS A 324 -6.81 -6.13 -1.61
C HIS A 324 -7.43 -7.43 -1.05
N MET A 325 -6.96 -8.60 -1.47
CA MET A 325 -7.39 -9.89 -0.91
C MET A 325 -6.65 -10.25 0.38
N LEU A 326 -5.61 -9.49 0.77
CA LEU A 326 -5.00 -9.60 2.08
C LEU A 326 -5.91 -9.02 3.16
N SER A 327 -5.87 -9.64 4.32
CA SER A 327 -6.69 -9.33 5.50
C SER A 327 -5.83 -9.42 6.75
N GLU A 328 -6.30 -8.83 7.84
CA GLU A 328 -5.62 -8.90 9.14
C GLU A 328 -5.35 -10.35 9.53
N GLY A 329 -4.14 -10.61 10.02
CA GLY A 329 -3.66 -11.96 10.37
C GLY A 329 -3.04 -12.76 9.22
N ASP A 330 -3.12 -12.30 7.96
CA ASP A 330 -2.38 -12.94 6.88
C ASP A 330 -0.86 -12.69 7.02
N ASP A 331 -0.08 -13.69 6.63
CA ASP A 331 1.39 -13.59 6.64
C ASP A 331 1.97 -13.43 5.23
N TYR A 332 3.10 -12.73 5.16
CA TYR A 332 4.01 -12.77 4.03
C TYR A 332 5.46 -12.75 4.51
N TRP A 333 6.34 -13.08 3.57
CA TRP A 333 7.77 -13.26 3.84
C TRP A 333 8.59 -12.36 2.93
N VAL A 334 9.64 -11.79 3.51
CA VAL A 334 10.63 -11.00 2.79
C VAL A 334 11.99 -11.66 2.96
N TYR A 335 12.60 -12.04 1.86
CA TYR A 335 14.01 -12.40 1.81
C TYR A 335 14.80 -11.16 1.44
N TYR A 336 15.76 -10.76 2.28
CA TYR A 336 16.56 -9.56 2.05
C TYR A 336 17.98 -9.78 2.57
N GLY A 337 18.98 -9.60 1.71
CA GLY A 337 20.38 -9.78 2.11
C GLY A 337 20.73 -11.19 2.59
N GLY A 338 19.95 -12.21 2.19
CA GLY A 338 20.10 -13.59 2.63
C GLY A 338 19.31 -13.96 3.89
N ASP A 339 18.79 -12.97 4.62
CA ASP A 339 17.92 -13.20 5.80
C ASP A 339 16.44 -13.31 5.42
N LYS A 340 15.69 -14.02 6.25
CA LYS A 340 14.25 -14.27 6.10
C LYS A 340 13.47 -13.55 7.19
N HIS A 341 12.57 -12.67 6.77
CA HIS A 341 11.72 -11.86 7.65
C HIS A 341 10.25 -12.25 7.47
N ARG A 342 9.51 -12.44 8.56
CA ARG A 342 8.08 -12.71 8.56
C ARG A 342 7.32 -11.45 8.94
N TYR A 343 6.27 -11.13 8.19
CA TYR A 343 5.38 -10.03 8.50
C TYR A 343 3.94 -10.51 8.57
N THR A 344 3.22 -10.05 9.58
CA THR A 344 1.79 -10.32 9.76
C THR A 344 1.00 -9.03 9.51
N VAL A 345 -0.04 -9.11 8.68
CA VAL A 345 -0.92 -7.99 8.37
C VAL A 345 -1.69 -7.56 9.62
N ARG A 346 -1.62 -6.27 9.95
CA ARG A 346 -2.31 -5.65 11.09
C ARG A 346 -3.51 -4.82 10.69
N SER A 347 -3.47 -4.17 9.52
CA SER A 347 -4.62 -3.43 9.00
C SER A 347 -4.50 -3.22 7.48
N THR A 348 -5.64 -2.98 6.84
CA THR A 348 -5.71 -2.55 5.44
C THR A 348 -6.63 -1.34 5.30
N TYR A 349 -6.25 -0.38 4.47
CA TYR A 349 -7.03 0.85 4.26
C TYR A 349 -6.68 1.55 2.95
N GLU A 350 -7.49 2.52 2.54
CA GLU A 350 -7.24 3.34 1.36
C GLU A 350 -6.93 4.79 1.71
N VAL A 351 -5.93 5.36 1.05
CA VAL A 351 -5.55 6.77 1.20
C VAL A 351 -5.55 7.51 -0.15
N LYS A 352 -5.54 8.84 -0.08
CA LYS A 352 -5.31 9.69 -1.26
C LYS A 352 -3.83 9.57 -1.69
N PRO A 353 -3.50 9.72 -2.99
CA PRO A 353 -2.11 9.69 -3.46
C PRO A 353 -1.21 10.75 -2.81
N SER A 354 -1.80 11.83 -2.30
CA SER A 354 -1.09 12.92 -1.63
C SER A 354 -0.82 12.68 -0.14
N ASN A 355 -1.32 11.57 0.44
CA ASN A 355 -1.05 11.24 1.83
C ASN A 355 0.32 10.56 1.92
N VAL A 356 1.28 11.24 2.54
CA VAL A 356 2.66 10.75 2.72
C VAL A 356 2.90 10.11 4.08
N ASP A 357 1.93 10.20 5.01
CA ASP A 357 2.03 9.64 6.37
C ASP A 357 2.26 8.12 6.34
N VAL A 358 1.86 7.45 5.25
CA VAL A 358 2.12 6.01 5.02
C VAL A 358 3.61 5.67 4.90
N LEU A 359 4.49 6.66 4.72
CA LEU A 359 5.94 6.52 4.64
C LEU A 359 6.64 6.76 5.99
N ASP A 360 5.90 7.11 7.05
CA ASP A 360 6.45 7.41 8.37
C ASP A 360 7.36 6.28 8.88
N GLN A 361 8.47 6.67 9.53
CA GLN A 361 9.52 5.78 10.02
C GLN A 361 9.57 5.79 11.56
N PRO A 362 8.67 5.07 12.26
CA PRO A 362 8.67 5.02 13.72
C PRO A 362 9.91 4.30 14.25
N ALA A 363 10.62 4.91 15.20
CA ALA A 363 11.89 4.38 15.71
C ALA A 363 11.74 3.25 16.76
N ASP A 364 10.52 3.01 17.25
CA ASP A 364 10.19 2.04 18.30
C ASP A 364 9.59 0.73 17.75
N ARG A 365 9.39 0.63 16.44
CA ARG A 365 8.71 -0.52 15.80
C ARG A 365 9.39 -0.97 14.52
N ARG A 366 9.12 -2.22 14.15
CA ARG A 366 9.52 -2.84 12.88
C ARG A 366 8.28 -3.09 12.04
N LEU A 367 7.92 -2.09 11.23
CA LEU A 367 6.75 -2.12 10.38
C LEU A 367 7.12 -2.48 8.95
N SER A 368 6.11 -2.94 8.21
CA SER A 368 6.19 -3.05 6.76
C SER A 368 4.89 -2.60 6.14
N THR A 369 4.99 -1.90 5.02
CA THR A 369 3.86 -1.39 4.26
C THR A 369 3.93 -1.86 2.82
N LEU A 370 2.90 -2.55 2.35
CA LEU A 370 2.71 -2.85 0.93
C LEU A 370 1.70 -1.88 0.33
N MET A 371 2.07 -1.17 -0.74
CA MET A 371 1.21 -0.19 -1.40
C MET A 371 0.96 -0.54 -2.87
N THR A 372 -0.28 -0.36 -3.32
CA THR A 372 -0.62 -0.32 -4.75
C THR A 372 -1.67 0.74 -5.09
N CYS A 373 -1.94 0.98 -6.38
CA CYS A 373 -3.01 1.87 -6.83
C CYS A 373 -4.38 1.16 -6.76
N THR A 374 -5.43 1.89 -6.38
CA THR A 374 -6.81 1.35 -6.29
C THR A 374 -7.84 2.37 -6.76
N PRO A 375 -9.00 1.95 -7.33
CA PRO A 375 -9.31 0.60 -7.82
C PRO A 375 -8.35 0.09 -8.91
N VAL A 376 -8.30 -1.23 -9.11
CA VAL A 376 -7.50 -1.85 -10.18
C VAL A 376 -7.89 -1.22 -11.53
N GLY A 377 -6.90 -0.82 -12.32
CA GLY A 377 -7.08 -0.08 -13.58
C GLY A 377 -7.01 1.44 -13.43
N THR A 378 -6.91 1.95 -12.21
CA THR A 378 -6.94 3.39 -11.93
C THR A 378 -5.80 3.81 -10.99
N THR A 379 -5.59 5.11 -10.83
CA THR A 379 -4.58 5.71 -9.93
C THR A 379 -5.22 6.64 -8.88
N LEU A 380 -6.54 6.56 -8.70
CA LEU A 380 -7.34 7.49 -7.90
C LEU A 380 -6.96 7.49 -6.42
N ARG A 381 -6.64 6.31 -5.88
CA ARG A 381 -6.30 6.08 -4.48
C ARG A 381 -5.10 5.13 -4.37
N ARG A 382 -4.60 4.98 -3.15
CA ARG A 382 -3.61 3.98 -2.78
C ARG A 382 -4.23 3.00 -1.81
N PHE A 383 -4.11 1.72 -2.09
CA PHE A 383 -4.45 0.65 -1.16
C PHE A 383 -3.21 0.32 -0.35
N ILE A 384 -3.35 0.31 0.97
CA ILE A 384 -2.28 0.17 1.95
C ILE A 384 -2.52 -1.10 2.75
N VAL A 385 -1.49 -1.94 2.86
CA VAL A 385 -1.43 -3.07 3.78
C VAL A 385 -0.34 -2.76 4.79
N SER A 386 -0.73 -2.51 6.04
CA SER A 386 0.19 -2.28 7.15
C SER A 386 0.43 -3.57 7.91
N SER A 387 1.68 -3.85 8.21
CA SER A 387 2.12 -5.08 8.85
C SER A 387 3.19 -4.82 9.89
N GLU A 388 3.33 -5.76 10.81
CA GLU A 388 4.41 -5.79 11.80
C GLU A 388 5.29 -7.00 11.55
N GLU A 389 6.59 -6.82 11.76
CA GLU A 389 7.54 -7.92 11.74
C GLU A 389 7.34 -8.81 12.96
N VAL A 390 7.28 -10.11 12.75
CA VAL A 390 7.07 -11.10 13.79
C VAL A 390 8.17 -12.15 13.77
N ASP A 391 8.38 -12.79 14.90
CA ASP A 391 9.30 -13.91 15.02
C ASP A 391 8.80 -15.07 14.12
N PRO A 392 9.67 -15.65 13.27
CA PRO A 392 9.27 -16.72 12.36
C PRO A 392 8.69 -17.96 13.05
N GLU A 393 9.14 -18.29 14.26
CA GLU A 393 8.78 -19.50 15.00
C GLU A 393 7.58 -19.25 15.92
N THR A 394 7.62 -18.18 16.71
CA THR A 394 6.60 -17.89 17.73
C THR A 394 5.43 -17.07 17.19
N GLY A 395 5.64 -16.27 16.13
CA GLY A 395 4.64 -15.34 15.59
C GLY A 395 4.41 -14.09 16.46
N GLU A 396 5.21 -13.91 17.52
CA GLU A 396 5.15 -12.72 18.37
C GLU A 396 5.81 -11.52 17.67
N PRO A 397 5.32 -10.28 17.87
CA PRO A 397 5.94 -9.09 17.31
C PRO A 397 7.40 -8.93 17.78
N LEU A 398 8.32 -8.68 16.85
CA LEU A 398 9.72 -8.44 17.19
C LEU A 398 9.93 -6.98 17.57
N GLY A 399 10.57 -6.76 18.72
CA GLY A 399 11.07 -5.47 19.14
C GLY A 399 12.25 -4.97 18.28
N VAL A 400 12.54 -3.67 18.41
CA VAL A 400 13.73 -3.07 17.81
C VAL A 400 14.98 -3.63 18.46
N GLY A 401 15.88 -4.22 17.66
CA GLY A 401 17.10 -4.85 18.14
C GLY A 401 16.94 -6.31 18.57
N GLU A 402 15.71 -6.82 18.65
CA GLU A 402 15.47 -8.23 18.93
C GLU A 402 15.77 -9.08 17.70
N GLN A 403 16.46 -10.19 17.91
CA GLN A 403 16.71 -11.19 16.88
C GLN A 403 15.68 -12.31 17.02
N PRO A 404 15.24 -12.91 15.91
CA PRO A 404 14.35 -14.06 15.98
C PRO A 404 15.01 -15.16 16.80
N VAL A 405 14.21 -15.83 17.62
CA VAL A 405 14.66 -16.99 18.37
C VAL A 405 15.04 -18.05 17.34
N ARG A 406 16.34 -18.33 17.23
CA ARG A 406 16.84 -19.46 16.45
C ARG A 406 17.20 -20.54 17.45
N GLU A 407 16.39 -21.58 17.56
CA GLU A 407 16.82 -22.81 18.23
C GLU A 407 17.94 -23.45 17.39
N MET A 408 19.17 -23.01 17.63
CA MET A 408 20.34 -23.68 17.06
C MET A 408 20.41 -25.08 17.66
N PRO A 409 20.41 -26.16 16.86
CA PRO A 409 20.61 -27.50 17.39
C PRO A 409 21.87 -27.53 18.26
N LYS A 410 21.75 -28.03 19.49
CA LYS A 410 22.89 -28.12 20.42
C LYS A 410 23.87 -29.18 19.90
N TYR A 411 24.92 -28.74 19.22
CA TYR A 411 25.93 -29.64 18.69
C TYR A 411 26.90 -30.07 19.80
N LYS A 412 27.17 -31.39 19.87
CA LYS A 412 28.35 -31.89 20.58
C LYS A 412 29.54 -31.72 19.66
N MET A 413 30.56 -30.96 20.09
CA MET A 413 31.78 -30.72 19.29
C MET A 413 32.46 -32.02 18.82
N GLU A 414 32.25 -33.11 19.57
CA GLU A 414 32.74 -34.46 19.27
C GLU A 414 32.18 -35.09 17.97
N MET A 415 31.07 -34.56 17.44
CA MET A 415 30.41 -35.08 16.23
C MET A 415 30.81 -34.31 14.96
N LEU A 416 31.62 -33.25 15.07
CA LEU A 416 32.16 -32.57 13.91
C LEU A 416 33.35 -33.39 13.36
N PRO A 417 33.34 -33.78 12.08
CA PRO A 417 34.51 -34.39 11.46
C PRO A 417 35.65 -33.37 11.49
N ILE A 418 36.76 -33.74 12.15
CA ILE A 418 38.00 -32.95 12.21
C ILE A 418 38.72 -32.97 10.87
#